data_AF-A0A3A2ZKI4-F1
#
_entry.id   AF-A0A3A2ZKI4-F1
#
_cell.length_a   1.000
_cell.length_b   1.000
_cell.length_c   1.000
_cell.angle_alpha   90.00
_cell.angle_beta   90.00
_cell.angle_gamma   90.00
#
_symmetry.space_group_name_H-M   'P 1'
#
loop_
_entity.id
_entity.type
_entity.pdbx_description
1 polymer ?
#
loop_
_entity_poly.entity_id
_entity_poly.type
_entity_poly.pdbx_seq_one_letter_code
_entity_poly.pdbx_strand_id
1 'polypeptide(L)'
;MVDETAKTLEKLRAVQRDTGHLKDQLSIIRISEPITSVTENTSTSPSKRNSDISTLENPTPATLEADLTHYKELFSKLRFSYVEQVTKEKFLRAIVGDPPLVVGHNENVEMEKKLAEGKAELKERKEEVRGLIEEMNVMSRDLASRYKEVELHITQITTLPASIENLESTIAGLKAKQVAGMESGSRKGQNLPLADTLALVGEREAELASLNRQIAAVQNTLPRKAREAEAVERELMVLERRKDEAIVQARLAEKRKSEGKSDGLEEMGRWYRGSEQTLRRLLVKTEA
;
A
#
# COMPACT_ATOMS: atom_id res chain seq x y z
N MET A 1 25.96 -4.30 -45.12
CA MET A 1 24.84 -3.76 -44.32
C MET A 1 23.55 -3.54 -45.11
N VAL A 2 23.57 -3.23 -46.42
CA VAL A 2 22.34 -3.04 -47.23
C VAL A 2 21.66 -4.37 -47.61
N ASP A 3 22.43 -5.45 -47.71
CA ASP A 3 21.93 -6.75 -48.19
C ASP A 3 21.17 -7.55 -47.11
N GLU A 4 21.45 -7.25 -45.84
CA GLU A 4 20.84 -7.92 -44.70
C GLU A 4 19.46 -7.32 -44.35
N THR A 5 19.31 -5.99 -44.55
CA THR A 5 18.02 -5.30 -44.42
C THR A 5 17.05 -5.66 -45.55
N ALA A 6 17.55 -5.94 -46.76
CA ALA A 6 16.74 -6.46 -47.85
C ALA A 6 16.18 -7.86 -47.53
N LYS A 7 17.03 -8.76 -47.00
CA LYS A 7 16.62 -10.11 -46.58
C LYS A 7 15.66 -10.11 -45.39
N THR A 8 15.80 -9.19 -44.44
CA THR A 8 14.84 -9.08 -43.33
C THR A 8 13.48 -8.56 -43.80
N LEU A 9 13.44 -7.60 -44.74
CA LEU A 9 12.20 -7.12 -45.34
C LEU A 9 11.48 -8.20 -46.16
N GLU A 10 12.22 -9.05 -46.88
CA GLU A 10 11.62 -10.20 -47.58
C GLU A 10 11.04 -11.23 -46.62
N LYS A 11 11.73 -11.53 -45.51
CA LYS A 11 11.20 -12.42 -44.46
C LYS A 11 9.96 -11.85 -43.79
N LEU A 12 9.91 -10.54 -43.56
CA LEU A 12 8.75 -9.86 -42.98
C LEU A 12 7.54 -9.91 -43.93
N ARG A 13 7.78 -9.73 -45.23
CA ARG A 13 6.74 -9.91 -46.27
C ARG A 13 6.27 -11.35 -46.39
N ALA A 14 7.15 -12.34 -46.20
CA ALA A 14 6.75 -13.75 -46.19
C ALA A 14 5.84 -14.08 -45.01
N VAL A 15 6.22 -13.68 -43.79
CA VAL A 15 5.40 -13.87 -42.57
C VAL A 15 4.05 -13.14 -42.69
N GLN A 16 4.02 -11.98 -43.37
CA GLN A 16 2.77 -11.24 -43.56
C GLN A 16 1.83 -11.90 -44.59
N ARG A 17 2.36 -12.60 -45.59
CA ARG A 17 1.55 -13.45 -46.48
C ARG A 17 1.02 -14.68 -45.77
N ASP A 18 1.85 -15.32 -44.95
CA ASP A 18 1.47 -16.51 -44.20
C ASP A 18 0.38 -16.20 -43.14
N THR A 19 0.48 -15.05 -42.48
CA THR A 19 -0.55 -14.56 -41.53
C THR A 19 -1.83 -14.07 -42.23
N GLY A 20 -1.73 -13.53 -43.45
CA GLY A 20 -2.90 -13.23 -44.30
C GLY A 20 -3.64 -14.51 -44.71
N HIS A 21 -2.90 -15.53 -45.16
CA HIS A 21 -3.45 -16.83 -45.52
C HIS A 21 -4.04 -17.55 -44.29
N LEU A 22 -3.44 -17.40 -43.11
CA LEU A 22 -4.00 -17.95 -41.86
C LEU A 22 -5.29 -17.21 -41.44
N LYS A 23 -5.39 -15.90 -41.66
CA LYS A 23 -6.65 -15.15 -41.47
C LYS A 23 -7.74 -15.61 -42.43
N ASP A 24 -7.40 -15.91 -43.68
CA ASP A 24 -8.34 -16.44 -44.66
C ASP A 24 -8.73 -17.90 -44.35
N GLN A 25 -7.81 -18.73 -43.84
CA GLN A 25 -8.13 -20.08 -43.36
C GLN A 25 -8.95 -20.10 -42.06
N LEU A 26 -8.73 -19.14 -41.16
CA LEU A 26 -9.54 -18.93 -39.94
C LEU A 26 -10.88 -18.24 -40.25
N SER A 27 -11.11 -17.77 -41.48
CA SER A 27 -12.35 -17.12 -41.90
C SER A 27 -13.49 -18.11 -42.23
N ILE A 28 -13.26 -19.42 -42.11
CA ILE A 28 -14.26 -20.48 -42.35
C ILE A 28 -15.44 -20.42 -41.33
N ILE A 29 -15.33 -19.61 -40.28
CA ILE A 29 -16.43 -19.34 -39.34
C ILE A 29 -16.79 -17.84 -39.34
N ARG A 30 -17.20 -17.30 -40.49
CA ARG A 30 -18.01 -16.06 -40.55
C ARG A 30 -19.49 -16.43 -40.48
N ILE A 31 -20.01 -16.65 -39.28
CA ILE A 31 -21.46 -16.91 -39.04
C ILE A 31 -22.29 -15.60 -39.10
N SER A 32 -21.64 -14.44 -39.23
CA SER A 32 -22.28 -13.12 -39.18
C SER A 32 -22.44 -12.40 -40.52
N GLU A 33 -22.08 -13.01 -41.65
CA GLU A 33 -22.40 -12.44 -42.97
C GLU A 33 -23.72 -13.05 -43.49
N PRO A 34 -24.71 -12.23 -43.86
CA PRO A 34 -25.98 -12.72 -44.38
C PRO A 34 -25.79 -13.45 -45.71
N ILE A 35 -26.39 -14.63 -45.86
CA ILE A 35 -26.32 -15.50 -47.07
C ILE A 35 -27.11 -14.89 -48.26
N THR A 36 -27.44 -13.60 -48.22
CA THR A 36 -28.25 -12.91 -49.23
C THR A 36 -27.37 -12.00 -50.10
N SER A 37 -26.58 -12.61 -50.98
CA SER A 37 -25.99 -11.91 -52.14
C SER A 37 -26.10 -12.73 -53.42
N VAL A 38 -27.23 -13.44 -53.57
CA VAL A 38 -27.58 -14.10 -54.83
C VAL A 38 -29.00 -13.67 -55.22
N THR A 39 -29.10 -13.17 -56.46
CA THR A 39 -30.29 -12.78 -57.24
C THR A 39 -30.97 -11.45 -56.90
N GLU A 40 -30.35 -10.34 -57.31
CA GLU A 40 -31.13 -9.27 -57.95
C GLU A 40 -31.42 -9.71 -59.40
N ASN A 41 -32.71 -9.71 -59.76
CA ASN A 41 -33.33 -9.85 -61.10
C ASN A 41 -34.24 -11.07 -61.26
N THR A 42 -35.48 -10.95 -60.78
CA THR A 42 -36.67 -11.23 -61.61
C THR A 42 -37.93 -10.75 -60.90
N SER A 43 -38.62 -9.83 -61.55
CA SER A 43 -39.95 -9.34 -61.24
C SER A 43 -40.99 -10.46 -61.37
N THR A 44 -41.79 -10.70 -60.33
CA THR A 44 -43.26 -10.98 -60.40
C THR A 44 -43.82 -11.32 -59.02
N SER A 45 -44.68 -10.45 -58.50
CA SER A 45 -45.72 -10.79 -57.49
C SER A 45 -46.92 -11.42 -58.21
N PRO A 46 -47.88 -12.14 -57.57
CA PRO A 46 -48.31 -12.00 -56.16
C PRO A 46 -48.77 -13.31 -55.46
N SER A 47 -48.49 -13.46 -54.16
CA SER A 47 -49.51 -13.96 -53.21
C SER A 47 -48.98 -13.88 -51.78
N LYS A 48 -49.76 -13.22 -50.92
CA LYS A 48 -49.60 -13.14 -49.47
C LYS A 48 -49.32 -14.52 -48.85
N ARG A 49 -48.07 -14.76 -48.48
CA ARG A 49 -47.72 -15.63 -47.35
C ARG A 49 -46.95 -14.76 -46.38
N ASN A 50 -47.66 -14.34 -45.35
CA ASN A 50 -47.18 -13.67 -44.17
C ASN A 50 -46.16 -14.56 -43.47
N SER A 51 -44.89 -14.36 -43.81
CA SER A 51 -43.75 -14.63 -42.94
C SER A 51 -42.98 -13.32 -42.87
N ASP A 52 -43.07 -12.66 -41.72
CA ASP A 52 -42.30 -11.47 -41.39
C ASP A 52 -40.80 -11.79 -41.55
N ILE A 53 -40.22 -11.46 -42.70
CA ILE A 53 -38.80 -11.69 -43.00
C ILE A 53 -38.07 -10.39 -43.38
N SER A 54 -38.74 -9.24 -43.23
CA SER A 54 -38.22 -7.94 -43.70
C SER A 54 -38.02 -6.89 -42.60
N THR A 55 -37.75 -7.30 -41.37
CA THR A 55 -37.35 -6.37 -40.29
C THR A 55 -36.10 -6.87 -39.60
N LEU A 56 -34.95 -6.77 -40.27
CA LEU A 56 -33.65 -7.00 -39.65
C LEU A 56 -32.67 -5.87 -40.00
N GLU A 57 -32.98 -4.67 -39.50
CA GLU A 57 -31.93 -3.73 -39.12
C GLU A 57 -31.45 -4.14 -37.71
N ASN A 58 -30.23 -4.69 -37.63
CA ASN A 58 -29.47 -5.01 -36.40
C ASN A 58 -29.90 -6.29 -35.63
N PRO A 59 -29.29 -7.47 -35.93
CA PRO A 59 -29.51 -8.66 -35.12
C PRO A 59 -28.88 -8.48 -33.73
N THR A 60 -29.73 -8.43 -32.71
CA THR A 60 -29.31 -8.50 -31.30
C THR A 60 -29.11 -9.99 -30.94
N PRO A 61 -28.13 -10.38 -30.10
CA PRO A 61 -27.89 -11.79 -29.74
C PRO A 61 -29.13 -12.55 -29.25
N ALA A 62 -30.06 -11.86 -28.57
CA ALA A 62 -31.32 -12.45 -28.13
C ALA A 62 -32.27 -12.82 -29.29
N THR A 63 -32.26 -12.05 -30.38
CA THR A 63 -33.05 -12.35 -31.60
C THR A 63 -32.49 -13.57 -32.33
N LEU A 64 -31.16 -13.70 -32.38
CA LEU A 64 -30.51 -14.87 -32.99
C LEU A 64 -30.81 -16.16 -32.24
N GLU A 65 -30.85 -16.13 -30.91
CA GLU A 65 -31.24 -17.29 -30.10
C GLU A 65 -32.70 -17.70 -30.36
N ALA A 66 -33.62 -16.73 -30.42
CA ALA A 66 -35.02 -16.98 -30.76
C ALA A 66 -35.15 -17.63 -32.15
N ASP A 67 -34.44 -17.13 -33.15
CA ASP A 67 -34.45 -17.70 -34.50
C ASP A 67 -33.89 -19.13 -34.53
N LEU A 68 -32.79 -19.39 -33.82
CA LEU A 68 -32.21 -20.74 -33.72
C LEU A 68 -33.18 -21.72 -33.07
N THR A 69 -33.96 -21.29 -32.06
CA THR A 69 -34.99 -22.14 -31.47
C THR A 69 -36.13 -22.42 -32.45
N HIS A 70 -36.61 -21.39 -33.17
CA HIS A 70 -37.64 -21.54 -34.19
C HIS A 70 -37.22 -22.50 -35.33
N TYR A 71 -36.01 -22.35 -35.86
CA TYR A 71 -35.50 -23.25 -36.90
C TYR A 71 -35.31 -24.68 -36.38
N LYS A 72 -34.83 -24.87 -35.15
CA LYS A 72 -34.74 -26.21 -34.54
C LYS A 72 -36.10 -26.88 -34.47
N GLU A 73 -37.15 -26.15 -34.09
CA GLU A 73 -38.51 -26.68 -34.07
C GLU A 73 -39.05 -26.98 -35.47
N LEU A 74 -38.84 -26.06 -36.43
CA LEU A 74 -39.26 -26.24 -37.81
C LEU A 74 -38.59 -27.45 -38.45
N PHE A 75 -37.27 -27.60 -38.32
CA PHE A 75 -36.54 -28.75 -38.84
C PHE A 75 -36.91 -30.04 -38.11
N SER A 76 -37.21 -29.98 -36.81
CA SER A 76 -37.70 -31.16 -36.07
C SER A 76 -39.07 -31.61 -36.60
N LYS A 77 -39.99 -30.67 -36.84
CA LYS A 77 -41.30 -30.94 -37.44
C LYS A 77 -41.18 -31.45 -38.87
N LEU A 78 -40.30 -30.85 -39.67
CA LEU A 78 -40.03 -31.27 -41.05
C LEU A 78 -39.41 -32.67 -41.09
N ARG A 79 -38.45 -32.97 -40.20
CA ARG A 79 -37.86 -34.30 -40.08
C ARG A 79 -38.91 -35.34 -39.71
N PHE A 80 -39.78 -35.02 -38.74
CA PHE A 80 -40.87 -35.92 -38.34
C PHE A 80 -41.83 -36.17 -39.51
N SER A 81 -42.30 -35.11 -40.17
CA SER A 81 -43.21 -35.20 -41.32
C SER A 81 -42.59 -35.97 -42.49
N TYR A 82 -41.31 -35.75 -42.80
CA TYR A 82 -40.60 -36.48 -43.84
C TYR A 82 -40.49 -37.98 -43.52
N VAL A 83 -40.06 -38.33 -42.30
CA VAL A 83 -39.95 -39.74 -41.89
C VAL A 83 -41.32 -40.40 -41.91
N GLU A 84 -42.37 -39.72 -41.45
CA GLU A 84 -43.75 -40.20 -41.51
C GLU A 84 -44.21 -40.42 -42.97
N GLN A 85 -43.93 -39.48 -43.87
CA GLN A 85 -44.32 -39.59 -45.27
C GLN A 85 -43.58 -40.73 -45.98
N VAL A 86 -42.26 -40.83 -45.80
CA VAL A 86 -41.44 -41.90 -46.40
C VAL A 86 -41.84 -43.26 -45.86
N THR A 87 -42.17 -43.37 -44.57
CA THR A 87 -42.64 -44.63 -43.98
C THR A 87 -44.03 -45.02 -44.48
N LYS A 88 -44.96 -44.06 -44.60
CA LYS A 88 -46.28 -44.28 -45.22
C LYS A 88 -46.14 -44.73 -46.68
N GLU A 89 -45.31 -44.06 -47.47
CA GLU A 89 -45.07 -44.42 -48.87
C GLU A 89 -44.44 -45.81 -48.98
N LYS A 90 -43.41 -46.10 -48.17
CA LYS A 90 -42.75 -47.41 -48.15
C LYS A 90 -43.73 -48.52 -47.76
N PHE A 91 -44.62 -48.29 -46.81
CA PHE A 91 -45.67 -49.23 -46.41
C PHE A 91 -46.68 -49.47 -47.54
N LEU A 92 -47.19 -48.41 -48.17
CA LEU A 92 -48.09 -48.53 -49.31
C LEU A 92 -47.43 -49.27 -50.47
N ARG A 93 -46.16 -48.95 -50.78
CA ARG A 93 -45.39 -49.64 -51.83
C ARG A 93 -45.14 -51.11 -51.50
N ALA A 94 -44.93 -51.45 -50.22
CA ALA A 94 -44.74 -52.84 -49.80
C ALA A 94 -46.02 -53.69 -49.93
N ILE A 95 -47.20 -53.09 -49.74
CA ILE A 95 -48.49 -53.79 -49.85
C ILE A 95 -49.00 -53.83 -51.29
N VAL A 96 -48.78 -52.75 -52.05
CA VAL A 96 -49.31 -52.60 -53.43
C VAL A 96 -48.31 -53.06 -54.50
N GLY A 97 -47.03 -53.23 -54.16
CA GLY A 97 -46.02 -53.78 -55.06
C GLY A 97 -46.31 -55.24 -55.43
N ASP A 98 -46.02 -55.61 -56.68
CA ASP A 98 -46.16 -56.97 -57.19
C ASP A 98 -44.76 -57.56 -57.46
N PRO A 99 -44.27 -58.56 -56.68
CA PRO A 99 -44.95 -59.25 -55.57
C PRO A 99 -44.93 -58.46 -54.24
N PRO A 100 -45.92 -58.66 -53.35
CA PRO A 100 -46.02 -57.96 -52.08
C PRO A 100 -44.83 -58.32 -51.18
N LEU A 101 -44.22 -57.31 -50.58
CA LEU A 101 -43.03 -57.49 -49.75
C LEU A 101 -43.44 -57.95 -48.34
N VAL A 102 -43.61 -59.26 -48.16
CA VAL A 102 -43.88 -59.88 -46.86
C VAL A 102 -42.55 -60.17 -46.17
N VAL A 103 -42.18 -59.36 -45.18
CA VAL A 103 -40.96 -59.62 -44.38
C VAL A 103 -41.16 -60.92 -43.60
N GLY A 104 -40.35 -61.93 -43.91
CA GLY A 104 -40.41 -63.21 -43.23
C GLY A 104 -39.94 -63.12 -41.78
N HIS A 105 -40.42 -64.01 -40.91
CA HIS A 105 -39.93 -64.08 -39.52
C HIS A 105 -38.41 -64.28 -39.47
N ASN A 106 -37.84 -65.08 -40.39
CA ASN A 106 -36.39 -65.30 -40.49
C ASN A 106 -35.65 -64.01 -40.86
N GLU A 107 -36.16 -63.21 -41.80
CA GLU A 107 -35.56 -61.93 -42.17
C GLU A 107 -35.61 -60.92 -41.02
N ASN A 108 -36.71 -60.91 -40.25
CA ASN A 108 -36.81 -60.09 -39.05
C ASN A 108 -35.77 -60.50 -37.99
N VAL A 109 -35.61 -61.80 -37.73
CA VAL A 109 -34.60 -62.30 -36.78
C VAL A 109 -33.18 -61.95 -37.23
N GLU A 110 -32.88 -62.06 -38.53
CA GLU A 110 -31.57 -61.63 -39.08
C GLU A 110 -31.34 -60.13 -38.94
N MET A 111 -32.37 -59.31 -39.17
CA MET A 111 -32.30 -57.86 -39.02
C MET A 111 -32.17 -57.43 -37.56
N GLU A 112 -32.86 -58.12 -36.65
CA GLU A 112 -32.72 -57.92 -35.20
C GLU A 112 -31.31 -58.27 -34.72
N LYS A 113 -30.71 -59.34 -35.24
CA LYS A 113 -29.33 -59.71 -34.95
C LYS A 113 -28.35 -58.62 -35.41
N LYS A 114 -28.47 -58.15 -36.66
CA LYS A 114 -27.64 -57.05 -37.20
C LYS A 114 -27.82 -55.76 -36.42
N LEU A 115 -29.06 -55.45 -35.99
CA LEU A 115 -29.35 -54.30 -35.15
C LEU A 115 -28.75 -54.44 -33.75
N ALA A 116 -28.75 -55.64 -33.17
CA ALA A 116 -28.13 -55.90 -31.88
C ALA A 116 -26.60 -55.74 -31.95
N GLU A 117 -25.98 -56.29 -32.99
CA GLU A 117 -24.54 -56.13 -33.26
C GLU A 117 -24.16 -54.65 -33.44
N GLY A 118 -24.88 -53.91 -34.30
CA GLY A 118 -24.63 -52.48 -34.51
C GLY A 118 -24.91 -51.62 -33.27
N LYS A 119 -25.89 -52.01 -32.43
CA LYS A 119 -26.13 -51.33 -31.14
C LYS A 119 -25.01 -51.59 -30.14
N ALA A 120 -24.46 -52.80 -30.11
CA ALA A 120 -23.33 -53.14 -29.25
C ALA A 120 -22.08 -52.32 -29.65
N GLU A 121 -21.74 -52.31 -30.95
CA GLU A 121 -20.61 -51.54 -31.49
C GLU A 121 -20.78 -50.02 -31.24
N LEU A 122 -22.00 -49.50 -31.43
CA LEU A 122 -22.28 -48.09 -31.13
C LEU A 122 -22.14 -47.78 -29.63
N LYS A 123 -22.52 -48.71 -28.75
CA LYS A 123 -22.40 -48.53 -27.30
C LYS A 123 -20.93 -48.52 -26.88
N GLU A 124 -20.14 -49.43 -27.42
CA GLU A 124 -18.68 -49.50 -27.20
C GLU A 124 -18.00 -48.20 -27.64
N ARG A 125 -18.24 -47.75 -28.88
CA ARG A 125 -17.69 -46.47 -29.36
C ARG A 125 -18.13 -45.28 -28.52
N LYS A 126 -19.37 -45.26 -28.02
CA LYS A 126 -19.85 -44.19 -27.13
C LYS A 126 -19.15 -44.20 -25.78
N GLU A 127 -18.83 -45.38 -25.25
CA GLU A 127 -18.03 -45.54 -24.04
C GLU A 127 -16.60 -45.05 -24.25
N GLU A 128 -15.98 -45.41 -25.38
CA GLU A 128 -14.63 -44.99 -25.76
C GLU A 128 -14.53 -43.46 -25.94
N VAL A 129 -15.46 -42.85 -26.70
CA VAL A 129 -15.51 -41.39 -26.87
C VAL A 129 -15.74 -40.67 -25.55
N ARG A 130 -16.58 -41.22 -24.66
CA ARG A 130 -16.80 -40.64 -23.33
C ARG A 130 -15.53 -40.71 -22.48
N GLY A 131 -14.77 -41.79 -22.55
CA GLY A 131 -13.45 -41.90 -21.90
C GLY A 131 -12.50 -40.83 -22.41
N LEU A 132 -12.38 -40.69 -23.73
CA LEU A 132 -11.52 -39.68 -24.36
C LEU A 132 -11.91 -38.25 -23.97
N ILE A 133 -13.20 -37.94 -23.89
CA ILE A 133 -13.69 -36.63 -23.44
C ILE A 133 -13.27 -36.36 -21.99
N GLU A 134 -13.35 -37.36 -21.11
CA GLU A 134 -12.95 -37.19 -19.71
C GLU A 134 -11.45 -36.96 -19.59
N GLU A 135 -10.63 -37.73 -20.32
CA GLU A 135 -9.18 -37.51 -20.39
C GLU A 135 -8.85 -36.11 -20.93
N MET A 136 -9.51 -35.68 -22.00
CA MET A 136 -9.34 -34.34 -22.56
C MET A 136 -9.72 -33.26 -21.54
N ASN A 137 -10.80 -33.46 -20.77
CA ASN A 137 -11.21 -32.51 -19.74
C ASN A 137 -10.20 -32.41 -18.60
N VAL A 138 -9.64 -33.54 -18.15
CA VAL A 138 -8.58 -33.55 -17.14
C VAL A 138 -7.33 -32.83 -17.65
N MET A 139 -6.87 -33.15 -18.87
CA MET A 139 -5.72 -32.48 -19.49
C MET A 139 -5.96 -30.97 -19.67
N SER A 140 -7.17 -30.58 -20.08
CA SER A 140 -7.54 -29.17 -20.27
C SER A 140 -7.52 -28.40 -18.95
N ARG A 141 -7.98 -29.02 -17.85
CA ARG A 141 -7.94 -28.41 -16.51
C ARG A 141 -6.51 -28.27 -15.99
N ASP A 142 -5.69 -29.30 -16.17
CA ASP A 142 -4.27 -29.27 -15.79
C ASP A 142 -3.52 -28.19 -16.59
N LEU A 143 -3.71 -28.14 -17.91
CA LEU A 143 -3.12 -27.12 -18.77
C LEU A 143 -3.54 -25.70 -18.34
N ALA A 144 -4.82 -25.49 -18.03
CA ALA A 144 -5.31 -24.20 -17.55
C ALA A 144 -4.69 -23.81 -16.20
N SER A 145 -4.44 -24.78 -15.31
CA SER A 145 -3.75 -24.54 -14.04
C SER A 145 -2.29 -24.12 -14.26
N ARG A 146 -1.56 -24.86 -15.10
CA ARG A 146 -0.16 -24.55 -15.44
C ARG A 146 -0.03 -23.20 -16.13
N TYR A 147 -0.98 -22.86 -17.01
CA TYR A 147 -0.98 -21.55 -17.67
C TYR A 147 -1.11 -20.41 -16.66
N LYS A 148 -2.01 -20.53 -15.67
CA LYS A 148 -2.16 -19.54 -14.59
C LYS A 148 -0.90 -19.40 -13.74
N GLU A 149 -0.21 -20.49 -13.46
CA GLU A 149 1.06 -20.47 -12.72
C GLU A 149 2.15 -19.74 -13.52
N VAL A 150 2.27 -20.03 -14.82
CA VAL A 150 3.20 -19.33 -15.72
C VAL A 150 2.86 -17.85 -15.81
N GLU A 151 1.58 -17.49 -15.92
CA GLU A 151 1.14 -16.09 -15.94
C GLU A 151 1.53 -15.36 -14.64
N LEU A 152 1.36 -16.00 -13.49
CA LEU A 152 1.82 -15.47 -12.20
C LEU A 152 3.34 -15.24 -12.23
N HIS A 153 4.13 -16.23 -12.64
CA HIS A 153 5.58 -16.06 -12.75
C HIS A 153 5.99 -14.96 -13.72
N ILE A 154 5.29 -14.80 -14.84
CA ILE A 154 5.52 -13.67 -15.76
C ILE A 154 5.29 -12.34 -15.04
N THR A 155 4.20 -12.19 -14.28
CA THR A 155 3.96 -10.94 -13.52
C THR A 155 5.02 -10.68 -12.45
N GLN A 156 5.54 -11.72 -11.81
CA GLN A 156 6.66 -11.57 -10.87
C GLN A 156 7.92 -11.12 -11.59
N ILE A 157 8.27 -11.76 -12.70
CA ILE A 157 9.46 -11.44 -13.49
C ILE A 157 9.37 -10.03 -14.09
N THR A 158 8.19 -9.54 -14.44
CA THR A 158 8.03 -8.17 -14.96
C THR A 158 8.11 -7.10 -13.87
N THR A 159 7.74 -7.43 -12.63
CA THR A 159 7.79 -6.48 -11.49
C THR A 159 9.14 -6.46 -10.76
N LEU A 160 9.87 -7.58 -10.77
CA LEU A 160 11.19 -7.74 -10.15
C LEU A 160 12.23 -6.69 -10.59
N PRO A 161 12.42 -6.39 -11.89
CA PRO A 161 13.41 -5.40 -12.35
C PRO A 161 13.19 -4.01 -11.77
N ALA A 162 11.94 -3.54 -11.74
CA ALA A 162 11.61 -2.25 -11.13
C ALA A 162 11.90 -2.24 -9.62
N SER A 163 11.63 -3.34 -8.92
CA SER A 163 11.99 -3.47 -7.50
C SER A 163 13.51 -3.49 -7.29
N ILE A 164 14.26 -4.13 -8.18
CA ILE A 164 15.73 -4.16 -8.13
C ILE A 164 16.28 -2.76 -8.33
N GLU A 165 15.82 -2.03 -9.34
CA GLU A 165 16.25 -0.65 -9.61
C GLU A 165 15.93 0.28 -8.43
N ASN A 166 14.74 0.14 -7.83
CA ASN A 166 14.38 0.87 -6.62
C ASN A 166 15.33 0.54 -5.46
N LEU A 167 15.63 -0.74 -5.23
CA LEU A 167 16.58 -1.15 -4.18
C LEU A 167 18.00 -0.64 -4.46
N GLU A 168 18.48 -0.73 -5.70
CA GLU A 168 19.78 -0.21 -6.11
C GLU A 168 19.88 1.31 -5.91
N SER A 169 18.83 2.06 -6.26
CA SER A 169 18.77 3.51 -6.02
C SER A 169 18.78 3.83 -4.51
N THR A 170 18.07 3.05 -3.69
CA THR A 170 18.07 3.24 -2.23
C THR A 170 19.44 2.93 -1.63
N ILE A 171 20.12 1.87 -2.10
CA ILE A 171 21.47 1.51 -1.68
C ILE A 171 22.46 2.61 -2.09
N ALA A 172 22.36 3.12 -3.31
CA ALA A 172 23.18 4.23 -3.79
C ALA A 172 22.95 5.49 -2.93
N GLY A 173 21.70 5.81 -2.61
CA GLY A 173 21.34 6.93 -1.72
C GLY A 173 21.85 6.76 -0.29
N LEU A 174 21.78 5.55 0.27
CA LEU A 174 22.31 5.25 1.61
C LEU A 174 23.84 5.31 1.63
N LYS A 175 24.50 4.77 0.61
CA LYS A 175 25.96 4.89 0.45
C LYS A 175 26.38 6.35 0.31
N ALA A 176 25.67 7.16 -0.46
CA ALA A 176 25.94 8.59 -0.57
C ALA A 176 25.77 9.31 0.78
N LYS A 177 24.69 9.02 1.52
CA LYS A 177 24.47 9.55 2.89
C LYS A 177 25.54 9.09 3.89
N GLN A 178 26.07 7.88 3.72
CA GLN A 178 27.15 7.36 4.54
C GLN A 178 28.45 8.11 4.25
N VAL A 179 28.83 8.25 2.97
CA VAL A 179 30.02 8.99 2.54
C VAL A 179 29.95 10.46 2.97
N ALA A 180 28.83 11.15 2.71
CA ALA A 180 28.63 12.53 3.15
C ALA A 180 28.67 12.67 4.68
N GLY A 181 28.16 11.67 5.41
CA GLY A 181 28.26 11.61 6.88
C GLY A 181 29.67 11.35 7.40
N MET A 182 30.52 10.73 6.60
CA MET A 182 31.92 10.42 6.90
C MET A 182 32.83 11.63 6.61
N GLU A 183 32.57 12.35 5.52
CA GLU A 183 33.25 13.61 5.16
C GLU A 183 32.91 14.77 6.11
N SER A 184 31.67 14.84 6.62
CA SER A 184 31.23 15.89 7.54
C SER A 184 31.86 15.79 8.95
N GLY A 185 32.67 14.76 9.25
CA GLY A 185 33.41 14.64 10.52
C GLY A 185 32.56 14.44 11.79
N SER A 186 31.24 14.63 11.68
CA SER A 186 30.27 14.55 12.77
C SER A 186 30.10 13.12 13.33
N ARG A 187 30.51 12.09 12.58
CA ARG A 187 30.36 10.67 12.94
C ARG A 187 31.67 9.93 13.24
N LYS A 188 32.76 10.63 13.57
CA LYS A 188 34.05 10.00 13.92
C LYS A 188 33.93 8.96 15.07
N GLY A 189 32.89 9.04 15.90
CA GLY A 189 32.59 8.05 16.96
C GLY A 189 31.68 6.89 16.55
N GLN A 190 30.98 6.95 15.41
CA GLN A 190 30.01 5.91 15.01
C GLN A 190 30.60 4.85 14.07
N ASN A 191 31.78 5.10 13.49
CA ASN A 191 32.52 4.15 12.64
C ASN A 191 33.79 3.65 13.33
N LEU A 192 33.78 3.54 14.66
CA LEU A 192 34.89 2.95 15.41
C LEU A 192 34.75 1.42 15.40
N PRO A 193 35.86 0.67 15.29
CA PRO A 193 35.82 -0.78 15.50
C PRO A 193 35.32 -1.09 16.91
N LEU A 194 34.73 -2.27 17.08
CA LEU A 194 34.04 -2.66 18.33
C LEU A 194 34.90 -2.52 19.60
N ALA A 195 36.22 -2.72 19.49
CA ALA A 195 37.14 -2.52 20.61
C ALA A 195 37.22 -1.05 21.05
N ASP A 196 37.30 -0.13 20.09
CA ASP A 196 37.43 1.30 20.35
C ASP A 196 36.11 1.90 20.84
N THR A 197 34.96 1.37 20.40
CA THR A 197 33.66 1.79 20.95
C THR A 197 33.50 1.37 22.41
N LEU A 198 33.92 0.16 22.78
CA LEU A 198 33.90 -0.29 24.18
C LEU A 198 34.82 0.54 25.07
N ALA A 199 36.01 0.90 24.57
CA ALA A 199 36.93 1.79 25.28
C ALA A 199 36.32 3.18 25.51
N LEU A 200 35.70 3.76 24.46
CA LEU A 200 35.04 5.06 24.54
C LEU A 200 33.84 5.05 25.49
N VAL A 201 33.05 3.96 25.50
CA VAL A 201 31.94 3.79 26.45
C VAL A 201 32.48 3.75 27.88
N GLY A 202 33.54 2.99 28.14
CA GLY A 202 34.17 2.94 29.46
C GLY A 202 34.70 4.29 29.94
N GLU A 203 35.31 5.08 29.06
CA GLU A 203 35.75 6.45 29.36
C GLU A 203 34.56 7.34 29.75
N ARG A 204 33.48 7.31 28.97
CA ARG A 204 32.27 8.11 29.23
C ARG A 204 31.55 7.69 30.50
N GLU A 205 31.51 6.39 30.80
CA GLU A 205 30.97 5.89 32.07
C GLU A 205 31.80 6.35 33.27
N ALA A 206 33.14 6.38 33.14
CA ALA A 206 34.02 6.92 34.17
C ALA A 206 33.84 8.44 34.38
N GLU A 207 33.69 9.21 33.29
CA GLU A 207 33.35 10.63 33.34
C GLU A 207 32.00 10.88 34.02
N LEU A 208 30.97 10.12 33.66
CA LEU A 208 29.65 10.21 34.28
C LEU A 208 29.71 9.85 35.77
N ALA A 209 30.47 8.82 36.14
CA ALA A 209 30.67 8.47 37.55
C ALA A 209 31.41 9.58 38.31
N SER A 210 32.39 10.24 37.70
CA SER A 210 33.08 11.40 38.26
C SER A 210 32.14 12.59 38.46
N LEU A 211 31.36 12.94 37.43
CA LEU A 211 30.37 14.02 37.51
C LEU A 211 29.32 13.74 38.60
N ASN A 212 28.81 12.51 38.68
CA ASN A 212 27.85 12.13 39.71
C ASN A 212 28.44 12.25 41.13
N ARG A 213 29.72 11.93 41.32
CA ARG A 213 30.41 12.16 42.61
C ARG A 213 30.54 13.66 42.91
N GLN A 214 30.85 14.48 41.91
CA GLN A 214 30.92 15.93 42.08
C GLN A 214 29.55 16.52 42.43
N ILE A 215 28.50 16.10 41.74
CA ILE A 215 27.12 16.50 42.02
C ILE A 215 26.74 16.11 43.45
N ALA A 216 27.02 14.87 43.88
CA ALA A 216 26.74 14.43 45.24
C ALA A 216 27.52 15.24 46.29
N ALA A 217 28.79 15.57 46.04
CA ALA A 217 29.59 16.41 46.93
C ALA A 217 29.03 17.84 47.04
N VAL A 218 28.63 18.43 45.92
CA VAL A 218 27.98 19.75 45.89
C VAL A 218 26.63 19.70 46.60
N GLN A 219 25.80 18.70 46.36
CA GLN A 219 24.52 18.51 47.04
C GLN A 219 24.67 18.36 48.56
N ASN A 220 25.73 17.71 49.03
CA ASN A 220 26.01 17.58 50.47
C ASN A 220 26.51 18.88 51.11
N THR A 221 27.22 19.73 50.36
CA THR A 221 27.78 20.99 50.87
C THR A 221 26.82 22.17 50.78
N LEU A 222 25.90 22.14 49.82
CA LEU A 222 24.87 23.15 49.59
C LEU A 222 24.00 23.46 50.83
N PRO A 223 23.45 22.50 51.58
CA PRO A 223 22.63 22.81 52.76
C PRO A 223 23.43 23.47 53.88
N ARG A 224 24.70 23.11 54.04
CA ARG A 224 25.58 23.75 55.02
C ARG A 224 25.85 25.20 54.62
N LYS A 225 26.18 25.46 53.36
CA LYS A 225 26.40 26.82 52.84
C LYS A 225 25.14 27.67 52.86
N ALA A 226 23.97 27.08 52.60
CA ALA A 226 22.69 27.76 52.76
C ALA A 226 22.45 28.19 54.21
N ARG A 227 22.71 27.32 55.20
CA ARG A 227 22.61 27.67 56.62
C ARG A 227 23.60 28.75 57.05
N GLU A 228 24.84 28.69 56.55
CA GLU A 228 25.86 29.72 56.79
C GLU A 228 25.42 31.07 56.20
N ALA A 229 24.87 31.10 54.98
CA ALA A 229 24.34 32.31 54.35
C ALA A 229 23.15 32.89 55.12
N GLU A 230 22.17 32.06 55.49
CA GLU A 230 21.04 32.51 56.31
C GLU A 230 21.47 33.05 57.69
N ALA A 231 22.54 32.50 58.28
CA ALA A 231 23.07 33.02 59.55
C ALA A 231 23.65 34.42 59.38
N VAL A 232 24.45 34.63 58.35
CA VAL A 232 25.02 35.95 58.01
C VAL A 232 23.91 36.95 57.65
N GLU A 233 22.86 36.53 56.92
CA GLU A 233 21.71 37.38 56.65
C GLU A 233 20.99 37.83 57.94
N ARG A 234 20.81 36.92 58.92
CA ARG A 234 20.24 37.28 60.23
C ARG A 234 21.12 38.27 60.98
N GLU A 235 22.44 38.08 60.96
CA GLU A 235 23.40 39.00 61.59
C GLU A 235 23.37 40.38 60.91
N LEU A 236 23.33 40.42 59.58
CA LEU A 236 23.17 41.66 58.82
C LEU A 236 21.88 42.39 59.18
N MET A 237 20.74 41.70 59.27
CA MET A 237 19.48 42.32 59.68
C MET A 237 19.56 42.96 61.08
N VAL A 238 20.26 42.32 62.02
CA VAL A 238 20.47 42.89 63.37
C VAL A 238 21.37 44.12 63.31
N LEU A 239 22.45 44.07 62.53
CA LEU A 239 23.35 45.21 62.34
C LEU A 239 22.68 46.37 61.62
N GLU A 240 21.84 46.11 60.61
CA GLU A 240 21.04 47.12 59.92
C GLU A 240 20.05 47.80 60.87
N ARG A 241 19.34 47.04 61.73
CA ARG A 241 18.48 47.61 62.76
C ARG A 241 19.27 48.49 63.74
N ARG A 242 20.42 48.03 64.22
CA ARG A 242 21.29 48.83 65.10
C ARG A 242 21.80 50.10 64.41
N LYS A 243 22.13 50.02 63.12
CA LYS A 243 22.54 51.17 62.30
C LYS A 243 21.38 52.17 62.18
N ASP A 244 20.19 51.71 61.87
CA ASP A 244 19.01 52.56 61.74
C ASP A 244 18.62 53.20 63.09
N GLU A 245 18.67 52.46 64.20
CA GLU A 245 18.51 52.98 65.56
C GLU A 245 19.56 54.05 65.88
N ALA A 246 20.83 53.80 65.59
CA ALA A 246 21.91 54.76 65.81
C ALA A 246 21.73 56.03 64.95
N ILE A 247 21.29 55.92 63.69
CA ILE A 247 20.96 57.06 62.84
C ILE A 247 19.80 57.86 63.43
N VAL A 248 18.76 57.20 63.93
CA VAL A 248 17.64 57.88 64.60
C VAL A 248 18.11 58.58 65.87
N GLN A 249 18.93 57.94 66.71
CA GLN A 249 19.50 58.57 67.90
C GLN A 249 20.38 59.77 67.56
N ALA A 250 21.24 59.66 66.54
CA ALA A 250 22.07 60.76 66.06
C ALA A 250 21.23 61.94 65.55
N ARG A 251 20.19 61.68 64.73
CA ARG A 251 19.25 62.71 64.26
C ARG A 251 18.48 63.37 65.40
N LEU A 252 18.05 62.59 66.40
CA LEU A 252 17.40 63.14 67.60
C LEU A 252 18.36 63.97 68.45
N ALA A 253 19.63 63.58 68.56
CA ALA A 253 20.66 64.37 69.24
C ALA A 253 20.97 65.68 68.50
N GLU A 254 21.13 65.64 67.17
CA GLU A 254 21.29 66.83 66.32
C GLU A 254 20.07 67.75 66.44
N LYS A 255 18.86 67.19 66.41
CA LYS A 255 17.62 67.96 66.59
C LYS A 255 17.56 68.61 67.97
N ARG A 256 17.89 67.89 69.05
CA ARG A 256 17.98 68.46 70.41
C ARG A 256 19.02 69.58 70.52
N LYS A 257 20.16 69.42 69.85
CA LYS A 257 21.22 70.45 69.75
C LYS A 257 20.73 71.68 68.98
N SER A 258 19.97 71.50 67.90
CA SER A 258 19.38 72.60 67.11
C SER A 258 18.22 73.31 67.82
N GLU A 259 17.46 72.59 68.67
CA GLU A 259 16.40 73.14 69.51
C GLU A 259 16.94 73.83 70.79
N GLY A 260 18.26 73.93 70.95
CA GLY A 260 18.88 74.70 72.03
C GLY A 260 18.74 74.09 73.43
N LYS A 261 18.30 72.83 73.56
CA LYS A 261 18.34 72.09 74.82
C LYS A 261 19.78 71.63 75.04
N SER A 262 20.52 72.35 75.87
CA SER A 262 21.90 72.01 76.22
C SER A 262 21.95 70.58 76.74
N ASP A 263 22.94 69.82 76.28
CA ASP A 263 23.18 68.47 76.76
C ASP A 263 23.34 68.52 78.28
N GLY A 264 22.62 67.68 79.02
CA GLY A 264 22.66 67.67 80.49
C GLY A 264 24.07 67.45 81.02
N LEU A 265 24.93 66.76 80.24
CA LEU A 265 26.36 66.64 80.52
C LEU A 265 27.14 67.96 80.34
N GLU A 266 26.83 68.75 79.31
CA GLU A 266 27.45 70.06 79.11
C GLU A 266 26.97 71.09 80.14
N GLU A 267 25.70 71.05 80.55
CA GLU A 267 25.18 71.88 81.66
C GLU A 267 25.86 71.54 82.98
N MET A 268 25.97 70.25 83.32
CA MET A 268 26.71 69.82 84.50
C MET A 268 28.18 70.19 84.41
N GLY A 269 28.82 70.03 83.24
CA GLY A 269 30.21 70.44 83.02
C GLY A 269 30.44 71.95 83.09
N ARG A 270 29.46 72.77 82.68
CA ARG A 270 29.47 74.23 82.85
C ARG A 270 29.23 74.62 84.30
N TRP A 271 28.32 73.95 85.00
CA TRP A 271 28.05 74.15 86.42
C TRP A 271 29.27 73.80 87.27
N TYR A 272 29.90 72.65 87.03
CA TYR A 272 31.15 72.26 87.72
C TYR A 272 32.28 73.26 87.44
N ARG A 273 32.48 73.69 86.19
CA ARG A 273 33.47 74.75 85.87
C ARG A 273 33.15 76.10 86.51
N GLY A 274 31.87 76.47 86.58
CA GLY A 274 31.41 77.66 87.30
C GLY A 274 31.68 77.57 88.80
N SER A 275 31.38 76.43 89.40
CA SER A 275 31.67 76.14 90.82
C SER A 275 33.17 76.14 91.10
N GLU A 276 33.99 75.64 90.17
CA GLU A 276 35.44 75.69 90.25
C GLU A 276 35.95 77.13 90.15
N GLN A 277 35.39 77.94 89.25
CA GLN A 277 35.76 79.35 89.13
C GLN A 277 35.37 80.19 90.35
N THR A 278 34.20 79.95 90.95
CA THR A 278 33.81 80.63 92.19
C THR A 278 34.68 80.21 93.36
N LEU A 279 35.00 78.92 93.49
CA LEU A 279 35.96 78.42 94.47
C LEU A 279 37.36 79.03 94.25
N ARG A 280 37.84 79.13 93.00
CA ARG A 280 39.12 79.81 92.68
C ARG A 280 39.09 81.31 93.01
N ARG A 281 37.98 82.02 92.77
CA ARG A 281 37.87 83.45 93.13
C ARG A 281 37.79 83.70 94.63
N LEU A 282 37.19 82.78 95.39
CA LEU A 282 37.20 82.85 96.86
C LEU A 282 38.60 82.60 97.42
N LEU A 283 39.37 81.68 96.83
CA LEU A 283 40.78 81.46 97.17
C LEU A 283 41.68 82.66 96.84
N VAL A 284 41.40 83.41 95.78
CA VAL A 284 42.18 84.62 95.41
C VAL A 284 41.81 85.85 96.23
N LYS A 285 40.63 85.89 96.88
CA LYS A 285 40.20 87.00 97.76
C LYS A 285 40.65 86.86 99.22
N THR A 286 41.36 85.79 99.57
CA THR A 286 41.93 85.58 100.91
C THR A 286 43.44 85.87 100.99
N GLU A 287 44.04 86.43 99.94
CA GLU A 287 45.48 86.80 99.91
C GLU A 287 45.77 88.29 99.61
N ALA A 288 44.81 89.20 99.81
CA ALA A 288 45.07 90.65 99.80
C ALA A 288 44.15 91.43 100.74
#